data_AF-A0A2D6JYN8-F1
#
_entry.id   AF-A0A2D6JYN8-F1
#
_cell.length_a   1.000
_cell.length_b   1.000
_cell.length_c   1.000
_cell.angle_alpha   90.00
_cell.angle_beta   90.00
_cell.angle_gamma   90.00
#
_symmetry.space_group_name_H-M   'P 1'
#
loop_
_entity.id
_entity.type
_entity.pdbx_description
1 polymer ?
#
loop_
_entity_poly.entity_id
_entity_poly.type
_entity_poly.pdbx_seq_one_letter_code
_entity_poly.pdbx_strand_id
1 'polypeptide(L)'
;MFLPIVTLQPAESGSRMRIQFNATKVPSGATHFLLYARLENGEETEKFSLSLIDKGVPNSKPQGIFFEQTGKEGNRVHGEIRISPAWDEREVTHYAVYWGEGPETVLRTQPSVMVIGKKTWLGSLVAQLKAPWKENTLTEEINLLMPPEASHLIAFSRNTEGQMNEGVSVELEGTEKKGISMSRKMLLHKKSAPSGMISGNVTLVRDKEETDTGHYLFFWGKNKKTRLENLPPLAQFEVNKIRDGLNVKEIQVSTMTVMDQKLQVSPEEDADRKLKFEFPKKTFIPAGATYILAFVQQKFWFQENAERRLKGPIAAVSIEDPDGSRNKEKKKSKIKEGLKNFSITQFKSKSVLSQEKKENPESIFQGEITKGTKIRKGPDWRISENRGLGLGLSFSGLNGIATFYDYNLDDNQQLHYSLELTGPQVGSTFKALRLTEESTNMHSIAMSGSGNSLEINRTLLSATYRWFVDDSTIWGITEGLYYGAGVGLGYATLKYQGRDSTTSSSVSDETETFNSNATEYFHSANGLGLFAMLDAGWQGLENYYFQVSLQPSFYFYYDDNFVESSIPVNPNQRTTVVDRWSKAKDLTRLLLGFGVFF
;
A
#
# COMPACT_ATOMS: atom_id res chain seq x y z
N MET A 1 0.46 5.69 -46.78
CA MET A 1 0.28 4.24 -47.03
C MET A 1 1.53 3.57 -46.51
N PHE A 2 1.42 2.74 -45.47
CA PHE A 2 2.59 2.04 -44.92
C PHE A 2 3.01 0.94 -45.89
N LEU A 3 4.31 0.84 -46.19
CA LEU A 3 4.83 -0.24 -47.04
C LEU A 3 4.66 -1.59 -46.31
N PRO A 4 4.17 -2.64 -46.98
CA PRO A 4 4.05 -3.95 -46.36
C PRO A 4 5.44 -4.49 -46.00
N ILE A 5 5.55 -5.05 -44.79
CA ILE A 5 6.82 -5.63 -44.27
C ILE A 5 7.25 -6.82 -45.13
N VAL A 6 6.28 -7.59 -45.61
CA VAL A 6 6.47 -8.69 -46.57
C VAL A 6 5.21 -8.81 -47.42
N THR A 7 5.38 -9.16 -48.70
CA THR A 7 4.27 -9.55 -49.56
C THR A 7 4.37 -11.04 -49.82
N LEU A 8 3.29 -11.76 -49.51
CA LEU A 8 3.19 -13.20 -49.68
C LEU A 8 2.35 -13.52 -50.91
N GLN A 9 2.80 -14.48 -51.73
CA GLN A 9 1.99 -15.03 -52.81
C GLN A 9 0.98 -16.04 -52.25
N PRO A 10 -0.20 -16.21 -52.87
CA PRO A 10 -1.17 -17.23 -52.47
C PRO A 10 -0.52 -18.62 -52.51
N ALA A 11 -0.54 -19.33 -51.38
CA ALA A 11 -0.06 -20.71 -51.29
C ALA A 11 -1.22 -21.69 -51.45
N GLU A 12 -0.93 -22.94 -51.81
CA GLU A 12 -1.93 -24.00 -51.87
C GLU A 12 -2.63 -24.19 -50.51
N SER A 13 -3.93 -24.47 -50.55
CA SER A 13 -4.76 -24.61 -49.35
C SER A 13 -4.16 -25.65 -48.39
N GLY A 14 -3.96 -25.25 -47.12
CA GLY A 14 -3.34 -26.09 -46.08
C GLY A 14 -1.83 -25.91 -45.92
N SER A 15 -1.17 -25.14 -46.79
CA SER A 15 0.27 -24.85 -46.69
C SER A 15 0.58 -23.92 -45.51
N ARG A 16 1.62 -24.24 -44.74
CA ARG A 16 2.16 -23.35 -43.70
C ARG A 16 3.16 -22.38 -44.30
N MET A 17 2.88 -21.09 -44.20
CA MET A 17 3.83 -20.03 -44.54
C MET A 17 4.59 -19.58 -43.30
N ARG A 18 5.91 -19.44 -43.41
CA ARG A 18 6.77 -18.95 -42.32
C ARG A 18 7.45 -17.67 -42.75
N ILE A 19 7.25 -16.60 -42.00
CA ILE A 19 8.01 -15.36 -42.14
C ILE A 19 9.08 -15.36 -41.06
N GLN A 20 10.33 -15.15 -41.44
CA GLN A 20 11.44 -15.00 -40.52
C GLN A 20 11.98 -13.58 -40.61
N PHE A 21 12.11 -12.92 -39.45
CA PHE A 21 12.70 -11.60 -39.33
C PHE A 21 14.16 -11.75 -38.88
N ASN A 22 15.08 -11.08 -39.58
CA ASN A 22 16.49 -11.04 -39.21
C ASN A 22 16.84 -9.63 -38.73
N ALA A 23 16.87 -9.43 -37.41
CA ALA A 23 17.23 -8.16 -36.76
C ALA A 23 16.47 -6.93 -37.32
N THR A 24 15.21 -7.12 -37.74
CA THR A 24 14.38 -6.02 -38.23
C THR A 24 14.02 -5.09 -37.08
N LYS A 25 14.39 -3.81 -37.20
CA LYS A 25 14.05 -2.81 -36.19
C LYS A 25 12.54 -2.62 -36.13
N VAL A 26 11.96 -2.84 -34.95
CA VAL A 26 10.54 -2.59 -34.70
C VAL A 26 10.28 -1.08 -34.78
N PRO A 27 9.29 -0.61 -35.56
CA PRO A 27 8.89 0.79 -35.56
C PRO A 27 8.40 1.26 -34.18
N SER A 28 8.75 2.49 -33.79
CA SER A 28 8.31 3.06 -32.51
C SER A 28 6.78 3.13 -32.45
N GLY A 29 6.19 2.52 -31.41
CA GLY A 29 4.74 2.48 -31.21
C GLY A 29 4.00 1.35 -31.93
N ALA A 30 4.69 0.48 -32.68
CA ALA A 30 4.07 -0.71 -33.25
C ALA A 30 3.72 -1.72 -32.13
N THR A 31 2.44 -2.08 -32.02
CA THR A 31 1.94 -3.03 -31.02
C THR A 31 1.49 -4.35 -31.61
N HIS A 32 1.24 -4.40 -32.93
CA HIS A 32 0.71 -5.57 -33.63
C HIS A 32 1.34 -5.74 -35.01
N PHE A 33 1.45 -6.99 -35.46
CA PHE A 33 1.56 -7.34 -36.87
C PHE A 33 0.17 -7.45 -37.47
N LEU A 34 -0.04 -6.81 -38.62
CA LEU A 34 -1.30 -6.86 -39.36
C LEU A 34 -1.10 -7.65 -40.66
N LEU A 35 -2.02 -8.57 -40.93
CA LEU A 35 -2.09 -9.29 -42.20
C LEU A 35 -3.28 -8.76 -43.00
N TYR A 36 -2.99 -8.14 -44.14
CA TYR A 36 -4.00 -7.73 -45.12
C TYR A 36 -4.03 -8.73 -46.27
N ALA A 37 -5.24 -9.10 -46.71
CA ALA A 37 -5.46 -9.74 -47.99
C ALA A 37 -5.76 -8.66 -49.02
N ARG A 38 -4.94 -8.58 -50.07
CA ARG A 38 -5.18 -7.72 -51.22
C ARG A 38 -5.88 -8.52 -52.31
N LEU A 39 -7.08 -8.09 -52.69
CA LEU A 39 -7.87 -8.66 -53.77
C LEU A 39 -7.39 -8.12 -55.13
N GLU A 40 -7.75 -8.78 -56.25
CA GLU A 40 -7.34 -8.38 -57.61
C GLU A 40 -7.78 -6.95 -57.98
N ASN A 41 -8.86 -6.46 -57.37
CA ASN A 41 -9.34 -5.09 -57.53
C ASN A 41 -8.51 -4.04 -56.76
N GLY A 42 -7.44 -4.46 -56.07
CA GLY A 42 -6.58 -3.60 -55.25
C GLY A 42 -7.12 -3.30 -53.85
N GLU A 43 -8.27 -3.85 -53.49
CA GLU A 43 -8.90 -3.65 -52.19
C GLU A 43 -8.20 -4.49 -51.11
N GLU A 44 -7.86 -3.85 -49.98
CA GLU A 44 -7.16 -4.48 -48.87
C GLU A 44 -8.13 -4.74 -47.71
N THR A 45 -8.22 -5.99 -47.29
CA THR A 45 -9.04 -6.38 -46.12
C THR A 45 -8.15 -6.96 -45.04
N GLU A 46 -8.23 -6.43 -43.82
CA GLU A 46 -7.53 -6.98 -42.66
C GLU A 46 -8.07 -8.37 -42.36
N LYS A 47 -7.18 -9.35 -42.23
CA LYS A 47 -7.53 -10.75 -41.93
C LYS A 47 -7.13 -11.15 -40.52
N PHE A 48 -5.95 -10.73 -40.08
CA PHE A 48 -5.44 -11.07 -38.77
C PHE A 48 -4.62 -9.93 -38.17
N SER A 49 -4.69 -9.83 -36.84
CA SER A 49 -3.84 -8.99 -36.01
C SER A 49 -3.17 -9.86 -34.97
N LEU A 50 -1.85 -9.77 -34.86
CA LEU A 50 -1.03 -10.53 -33.90
C LEU A 50 -0.24 -9.55 -33.04
N SER A 51 -0.42 -9.59 -31.72
CA SER A 51 0.31 -8.71 -30.80
C SER A 51 1.82 -8.98 -30.85
N LEU A 52 2.59 -7.91 -30.95
CA LEU A 52 4.04 -7.94 -30.86
C LEU A 52 4.44 -7.95 -29.39
N ILE A 53 5.12 -9.01 -28.96
CA ILE A 53 5.67 -9.14 -27.61
C ILE A 53 7.20 -9.08 -27.75
N ASP A 54 7.79 -8.00 -27.24
CA ASP A 54 9.25 -7.91 -27.11
C ASP A 54 9.67 -8.74 -25.89
N LYS A 55 10.49 -9.77 -26.11
CA LYS A 55 11.00 -10.63 -25.03
C LYS A 55 12.29 -10.12 -24.40
N GLY A 56 12.89 -9.06 -24.95
CA GLY A 56 14.11 -8.46 -24.43
C GLY A 56 13.85 -7.47 -23.31
N VAL A 57 12.67 -6.86 -23.26
CA VAL A 57 12.30 -5.85 -22.25
C VAL A 57 11.92 -6.51 -20.92
N PRO A 58 11.91 -5.76 -19.78
CA PRO A 58 11.55 -6.34 -18.49
C PRO A 58 10.14 -6.96 -18.50
N ASN A 59 9.92 -7.98 -17.67
CA ASN A 59 8.60 -8.61 -17.54
C ASN A 59 7.74 -8.07 -16.38
N SER A 60 8.30 -7.21 -15.52
CA SER A 60 7.61 -6.64 -14.35
C SER A 60 7.47 -5.12 -14.47
N LYS A 61 6.23 -4.64 -14.49
CA LYS A 61 5.91 -3.20 -14.50
C LYS A 61 6.11 -2.59 -13.11
N PRO A 62 6.25 -1.26 -12.98
CA PRO A 62 6.30 -0.60 -11.68
C PRO A 62 5.04 -0.93 -10.86
N GLN A 63 5.14 -0.93 -9.54
CA GLN A 63 3.95 -1.17 -8.70
C GLN A 63 3.04 0.07 -8.61
N GLY A 64 3.63 1.27 -8.71
CA GLY A 64 2.91 2.52 -8.54
C GLY A 64 3.73 3.72 -9.01
N ILE A 65 3.02 4.80 -9.31
CA ILE A 65 3.59 6.14 -9.45
C ILE A 65 2.69 7.12 -8.69
N PHE A 66 3.32 8.05 -8.00
CA PHE A 66 2.67 9.13 -7.27
C PHE A 66 3.32 10.45 -7.68
N PHE A 67 2.52 11.50 -7.72
CA PHE A 67 2.99 12.84 -8.03
C PHE A 67 2.40 13.83 -7.04
N GLU A 68 3.27 14.58 -6.36
CA GLU A 68 2.90 15.61 -5.40
C GLU A 68 3.36 16.97 -5.95
N GLN A 69 2.42 17.87 -6.23
CA GLN A 69 2.75 19.19 -6.77
C GLN A 69 3.17 20.14 -5.65
N THR A 70 4.43 20.54 -5.63
CA THR A 70 5.00 21.43 -4.59
C THR A 70 4.93 22.91 -4.99
N GLY A 71 4.74 23.22 -6.27
CA GLY A 71 4.61 24.60 -6.75
C GLY A 71 4.28 24.69 -8.24
N LYS A 72 3.86 25.87 -8.69
CA LYS A 72 3.59 26.13 -10.10
C LYS A 72 3.94 27.56 -10.46
N GLU A 73 4.78 27.74 -11.47
CA GLU A 73 5.15 29.05 -12.02
C GLU A 73 4.75 29.11 -13.49
N GLY A 74 3.63 29.76 -13.79
CA GLY A 74 3.06 29.76 -15.15
C GLY A 74 2.69 28.34 -15.63
N ASN A 75 3.31 27.91 -16.73
CA ASN A 75 3.16 26.54 -17.28
C ASN A 75 4.22 25.56 -16.76
N ARG A 76 5.13 25.99 -15.87
CA ARG A 76 6.08 25.10 -15.21
C ARG A 76 5.50 24.53 -13.95
N VAL A 77 5.68 23.23 -13.79
CA VAL A 77 5.20 22.45 -12.67
C VAL A 77 6.40 22.01 -11.85
N HIS A 78 6.35 22.38 -10.58
CA HIS A 78 7.25 21.89 -9.54
C HIS A 78 6.53 20.80 -8.78
N GLY A 79 7.18 19.68 -8.60
CA GLY A 79 6.61 18.60 -7.83
C GLY A 79 7.60 17.47 -7.66
N GLU A 80 7.18 16.51 -6.87
CA GLU A 80 7.95 15.31 -6.56
C GLU A 80 7.25 14.11 -7.19
N ILE A 81 8.00 13.35 -7.99
CA ILE A 81 7.54 12.04 -8.49
C ILE A 81 8.10 10.97 -7.56
N ARG A 82 7.22 10.08 -7.08
CA ARG A 82 7.59 8.85 -6.38
C ARG A 82 7.18 7.64 -7.20
N ILE A 83 8.12 6.75 -7.48
CA ILE A 83 7.85 5.48 -8.16
C ILE A 83 8.03 4.34 -7.17
N SER A 84 7.01 3.50 -7.04
CA SER A 84 7.12 2.22 -6.33
C SER A 84 7.74 1.21 -7.29
N PRO A 85 8.93 0.65 -6.97
CA PRO A 85 9.64 -0.28 -7.85
C PRO A 85 8.79 -1.46 -8.30
N ALA A 86 9.11 -2.01 -9.46
CA ALA A 86 8.54 -3.26 -9.93
C ALA A 86 8.78 -4.39 -8.93
N TRP A 87 7.86 -5.34 -8.87
CA TRP A 87 7.96 -6.50 -7.99
C TRP A 87 9.23 -7.32 -8.25
N ASP A 88 9.59 -7.49 -9.53
CA ASP A 88 10.82 -8.18 -9.94
C ASP A 88 11.71 -7.24 -10.74
N GLU A 89 12.77 -6.74 -10.09
CA GLU A 89 13.76 -5.86 -10.72
C GLU A 89 14.97 -6.58 -11.32
N ARG A 90 14.99 -7.92 -11.42
CA ARG A 90 16.14 -8.67 -11.95
C ARG A 90 16.50 -8.23 -13.36
N GLU A 91 15.48 -8.01 -14.18
CA GLU A 91 15.62 -7.55 -15.56
C GLU A 91 15.49 -6.03 -15.69
N VAL A 92 15.14 -5.31 -14.62
CA VAL A 92 14.97 -3.85 -14.64
C VAL A 92 16.30 -3.17 -14.36
N THR A 93 16.60 -2.11 -15.12
CA THR A 93 17.77 -1.24 -14.86
C THR A 93 17.33 0.20 -14.58
N HIS A 94 16.25 0.66 -15.21
CA HIS A 94 15.76 2.03 -15.12
C HIS A 94 14.23 2.05 -15.16
N TYR A 95 13.66 3.13 -14.64
CA TYR A 95 12.27 3.52 -14.82
C TYR A 95 12.21 4.77 -15.67
N ALA A 96 11.34 4.78 -16.67
CA ALA A 96 11.13 5.95 -17.53
C ALA A 96 9.72 6.50 -17.32
N VAL A 97 9.62 7.80 -17.10
CA VAL A 97 8.35 8.51 -16.90
C VAL A 97 8.07 9.41 -18.11
N TYR A 98 6.83 9.40 -18.57
CA TYR A 98 6.38 10.21 -19.70
C TYR A 98 5.10 10.96 -19.36
N TRP A 99 4.86 12.04 -20.11
CA TRP A 99 3.56 12.69 -20.16
C TRP A 99 2.56 11.79 -20.90
N GLY A 100 1.33 11.72 -20.40
CA GLY A 100 0.22 11.00 -21.02
C GLY A 100 -0.98 11.90 -21.28
N GLU A 101 -1.67 11.67 -22.39
CA GLU A 101 -2.98 12.26 -22.69
C GLU A 101 -4.14 11.45 -22.08
N GLY A 102 -3.83 10.26 -21.57
CA GLY A 102 -4.71 9.38 -20.81
C GLY A 102 -3.90 8.35 -20.02
N PRO A 103 -4.54 7.43 -19.29
CA PRO A 103 -3.86 6.48 -18.40
C PRO A 103 -2.94 5.49 -19.15
N GLU A 104 -3.22 5.21 -20.42
CA GLU A 104 -2.44 4.26 -21.24
C GLU A 104 -1.78 4.92 -22.46
N THR A 105 -2.00 6.22 -22.65
CA THR A 105 -1.61 6.92 -23.89
C THR A 105 -0.52 7.92 -23.65
N VAL A 106 0.71 7.58 -24.07
CA VAL A 106 1.90 8.42 -23.95
C VAL A 106 1.92 9.52 -25.03
N LEU A 107 2.20 10.76 -24.63
CA LEU A 107 2.46 11.90 -25.52
C LEU A 107 3.86 11.78 -26.14
N ARG A 108 3.96 11.01 -27.22
CA ARG A 108 5.24 10.73 -27.91
C ARG A 108 5.87 11.95 -28.59
N THR A 109 5.14 13.06 -28.71
CA THR A 109 5.64 14.33 -29.22
C THR A 109 6.53 15.07 -28.21
N GLN A 110 6.51 14.66 -26.94
CA GLN A 110 7.29 15.22 -25.86
C GLN A 110 8.42 14.27 -25.44
N PRO A 111 9.57 14.80 -24.96
CA PRO A 111 10.60 13.96 -24.36
C PRO A 111 10.09 13.30 -23.07
N SER A 112 10.77 12.24 -22.63
CA SER A 112 10.54 11.66 -21.30
C SER A 112 10.69 12.73 -20.22
N VAL A 113 9.80 12.69 -19.23
CA VAL A 113 9.84 13.55 -18.04
C VAL A 113 11.14 13.28 -17.28
N MET A 114 11.45 12.00 -17.08
CA MET A 114 12.69 11.55 -16.43
C MET A 114 12.97 10.09 -16.76
N VAL A 115 14.24 9.70 -16.59
CA VAL A 115 14.67 8.30 -16.56
C VAL A 115 15.52 8.11 -15.31
N ILE A 116 15.06 7.27 -14.39
CA ILE A 116 15.69 7.05 -13.08
C ILE A 116 16.29 5.64 -13.06
N GLY A 117 17.55 5.51 -12.65
CA GLY A 117 18.16 4.20 -12.42
C GLY A 117 17.62 3.52 -11.17
N LYS A 118 17.49 2.20 -11.17
CA LYS A 118 17.13 1.47 -9.94
C LYS A 118 18.16 1.70 -8.84
N LYS A 119 17.74 1.62 -7.58
CA LYS A 119 18.67 1.71 -6.44
C LYS A 119 19.65 0.53 -6.48
N THR A 120 20.91 0.81 -6.16
CA THR A 120 21.91 -0.25 -5.96
C THR A 120 21.62 -0.99 -4.65
N TRP A 121 22.17 -2.20 -4.51
CA TRP A 121 22.03 -3.00 -3.28
C TRP A 121 22.41 -2.21 -2.01
N LEU A 122 23.55 -1.50 -2.02
CA LEU A 122 23.95 -0.63 -0.92
C LEU A 122 22.97 0.53 -0.68
N GLY A 123 22.43 1.11 -1.76
CA GLY A 123 21.46 2.20 -1.68
C GLY A 123 20.14 1.79 -1.04
N SER A 124 19.62 0.60 -1.40
CA SER A 124 18.40 0.04 -0.81
C SER A 124 18.60 -0.30 0.68
N LEU A 125 19.75 -0.89 1.04
CA LEU A 125 20.08 -1.20 2.44
C LEU A 125 20.14 0.07 3.31
N VAL A 126 20.81 1.12 2.83
CA VAL A 126 20.92 2.39 3.58
C VAL A 126 19.56 3.08 3.72
N ALA A 127 18.69 3.01 2.71
CA ALA A 127 17.34 3.55 2.79
C ALA A 127 16.49 2.81 3.84
N GLN A 128 16.54 1.47 3.85
CA GLN A 128 15.84 0.66 4.85
C GLN A 128 16.39 0.88 6.27
N LEU A 129 17.70 0.99 6.46
CA LEU A 129 18.26 1.24 7.80
C LEU A 129 17.88 2.62 8.36
N LYS A 130 17.70 3.63 7.49
CA LYS A 130 17.30 4.98 7.91
C LYS A 130 15.80 5.10 8.20
N ALA A 131 14.97 4.36 7.47
CA ALA A 131 13.52 4.39 7.61
C ALA A 131 12.93 3.00 7.32
N PRO A 132 13.07 2.02 8.23
CA PRO A 132 12.66 0.63 7.98
C PRO A 132 11.15 0.47 7.81
N TRP A 133 10.39 1.48 8.21
CA TRP A 133 8.93 1.61 8.14
C TRP A 133 8.44 2.37 6.89
N LYS A 134 9.32 2.74 5.95
CA LYS A 134 8.95 3.51 4.76
C LYS A 134 9.16 2.67 3.50
N GLU A 135 8.15 2.63 2.63
CA GLU A 135 8.25 1.98 1.32
C GLU A 135 9.50 2.46 0.56
N ASN A 136 10.22 1.52 -0.06
CA ASN A 136 11.45 1.81 -0.80
C ASN A 136 11.12 2.43 -2.17
N THR A 137 10.65 3.67 -2.16
CA THR A 137 10.29 4.42 -3.37
C THR A 137 11.50 5.12 -3.98
N LEU A 138 11.46 5.30 -5.30
CA LEU A 138 12.36 6.16 -6.05
C LEU A 138 11.75 7.56 -6.10
N THR A 139 12.43 8.55 -5.55
CA THR A 139 11.94 9.92 -5.44
C THR A 139 12.81 10.84 -6.26
N GLU A 140 12.20 11.65 -7.12
CA GLU A 140 12.87 12.69 -7.90
C GLU A 140 12.02 13.96 -7.97
N GLU A 141 12.68 15.11 -7.87
CA GLU A 141 12.05 16.41 -8.04
C GLU A 141 12.03 16.81 -9.52
N ILE A 142 10.91 17.36 -9.97
CA ILE A 142 10.76 17.88 -11.32
C ILE A 142 10.55 19.38 -11.31
N ASN A 143 11.11 20.04 -12.33
CA ASN A 143 10.83 21.42 -12.68
C ASN A 143 10.74 21.50 -14.21
N LEU A 144 9.57 21.18 -14.75
CA LEU A 144 9.37 21.02 -16.19
C LEU A 144 8.12 21.76 -16.67
N LEU A 145 8.13 22.14 -17.95
CA LEU A 145 6.96 22.72 -18.59
C LEU A 145 5.94 21.60 -18.83
N MET A 146 4.73 21.76 -18.27
CA MET A 146 3.64 20.81 -18.47
C MET A 146 3.03 21.02 -19.86
N PRO A 147 3.00 20.00 -20.74
CA PRO A 147 2.33 20.09 -22.03
C PRO A 147 0.83 20.35 -21.85
N PRO A 148 0.19 21.15 -22.72
CA PRO A 148 -1.24 21.46 -22.58
C PRO A 148 -2.15 20.23 -22.76
N GLU A 149 -1.68 19.20 -23.46
CA GLU A 149 -2.39 17.93 -23.66
C GLU A 149 -2.17 16.91 -22.52
N ALA A 150 -1.26 17.18 -21.57
CA ALA A 150 -0.90 16.23 -20.53
C ALA A 150 -1.99 16.16 -19.44
N SER A 151 -2.52 14.96 -19.22
CA SER A 151 -3.46 14.64 -18.15
C SER A 151 -2.91 13.64 -17.13
N HIS A 152 -1.92 12.83 -17.53
CA HIS A 152 -1.34 11.79 -16.68
C HIS A 152 0.19 11.84 -16.74
N LEU A 153 0.83 11.29 -15.71
CA LEU A 153 2.20 10.79 -15.76
C LEU A 153 2.15 9.28 -15.85
N ILE A 154 2.93 8.68 -16.75
CA ILE A 154 2.98 7.24 -16.95
C ILE A 154 4.41 6.74 -16.78
N ALA A 155 4.61 5.79 -15.87
CA ALA A 155 5.89 5.14 -15.58
C ALA A 155 5.97 3.75 -16.21
N PHE A 156 7.14 3.41 -16.77
CA PHE A 156 7.44 2.12 -17.37
C PHE A 156 8.78 1.57 -16.86
N SER A 157 8.88 0.26 -16.74
CA SER A 157 10.14 -0.45 -16.49
C SER A 157 10.97 -0.55 -17.78
N ARG A 158 12.29 -0.42 -17.65
CA ARG A 158 13.24 -0.40 -18.77
C ARG A 158 14.56 -1.13 -18.47
N ASN A 159 15.13 -1.74 -19.50
CA ASN A 159 16.47 -2.30 -19.50
C ASN A 159 17.32 -1.85 -20.71
N THR A 160 18.47 -2.50 -20.91
CA THR A 160 19.37 -2.23 -22.03
C THR A 160 18.77 -2.59 -23.39
N GLU A 161 17.86 -3.57 -23.42
CA GLU A 161 17.18 -4.03 -24.63
C GLU A 161 16.02 -3.12 -25.02
N GLY A 162 15.28 -2.60 -24.03
CA GLY A 162 14.18 -1.68 -24.28
C GLY A 162 13.26 -1.43 -23.09
N GLN A 163 12.08 -0.92 -23.39
CA GLN A 163 11.07 -0.52 -22.40
C GLN A 163 9.81 -1.36 -22.55
N MET A 164 9.19 -1.70 -21.43
CA MET A 164 7.87 -2.33 -21.41
C MET A 164 6.79 -1.49 -22.10
N ASN A 165 5.82 -2.20 -22.66
CA ASN A 165 4.64 -1.64 -23.32
C ASN A 165 3.59 -1.23 -22.29
N GLU A 166 3.60 -1.89 -21.13
CA GLU A 166 2.67 -1.70 -20.03
C GLU A 166 3.31 -0.88 -18.93
N GLY A 167 2.59 0.12 -18.45
CA GLY A 167 3.04 1.04 -17.41
C GLY A 167 1.99 1.26 -16.34
N VAL A 168 2.32 2.10 -15.37
CA VAL A 168 1.38 2.58 -14.35
C VAL A 168 1.26 4.08 -14.47
N SER A 169 0.05 4.60 -14.31
CA SER A 169 -0.24 6.02 -14.48
C SER A 169 -0.78 6.66 -13.22
N VAL A 170 -0.43 7.92 -13.01
CA VAL A 170 -1.07 8.80 -12.03
C VAL A 170 -1.68 9.99 -12.75
N GLU A 171 -2.89 10.38 -12.35
CA GLU A 171 -3.55 11.59 -12.82
C GLU A 171 -2.88 12.81 -12.18
N LEU A 172 -2.64 13.86 -12.96
CA LEU A 172 -2.03 15.09 -12.43
C LEU A 172 -3.04 15.82 -11.53
N GLU A 173 -2.63 16.29 -10.36
CA GLU A 173 -3.54 17.06 -9.50
C GLU A 173 -4.00 18.34 -10.22
N GLY A 174 -5.32 18.49 -10.38
CA GLY A 174 -5.94 19.54 -11.19
C GLY A 174 -6.44 19.06 -12.55
N THR A 175 -6.09 17.85 -12.98
CA THR A 175 -6.85 17.09 -13.98
C THR A 175 -7.98 16.30 -13.30
N GLU A 176 -9.02 16.07 -14.09
CA GLU A 176 -10.38 16.07 -13.63
C GLU A 176 -10.76 14.75 -12.94
N LYS A 177 -11.07 14.80 -11.62
CA LYS A 177 -11.95 13.78 -11.00
C LYS A 177 -13.12 13.50 -11.94
N LYS A 178 -13.08 12.34 -12.59
CA LYS A 178 -14.08 11.87 -13.53
C LYS A 178 -15.37 11.66 -12.73
N GLY A 179 -16.23 12.68 -12.74
CA GLY A 179 -17.64 12.61 -12.42
C GLY A 179 -18.00 12.09 -11.02
N ILE A 180 -17.69 12.85 -9.97
CA ILE A 180 -18.66 12.90 -8.86
C ILE A 180 -19.81 13.77 -9.37
N SER A 181 -20.80 13.15 -10.01
CA SER A 181 -22.12 13.76 -10.18
C SER A 181 -22.76 13.91 -8.80
N MET A 182 -22.33 14.91 -8.02
CA MET A 182 -23.16 15.41 -6.93
C MET A 182 -24.33 16.09 -7.61
N SER A 183 -25.44 15.36 -7.79
CA SER A 183 -26.65 15.94 -8.35
C SER A 183 -27.21 16.90 -7.33
N ARG A 184 -26.86 18.18 -7.45
CA ARG A 184 -27.39 19.21 -6.56
C ARG A 184 -28.85 19.47 -6.86
N LYS A 185 -29.60 19.82 -5.81
CA LYS A 185 -31.02 20.08 -5.93
C LYS A 185 -31.24 21.51 -6.43
N MET A 186 -31.84 21.62 -7.61
CA MET A 186 -32.29 22.88 -8.19
C MET A 186 -33.82 22.92 -8.18
N LEU A 187 -34.39 24.05 -7.75
CA LEU A 187 -35.82 24.27 -7.60
C LEU A 187 -36.25 25.48 -8.42
N LEU A 188 -37.33 25.33 -9.18
CA LEU A 188 -37.92 26.41 -9.96
C LEU A 188 -39.35 26.67 -9.47
N HIS A 189 -39.57 27.83 -8.87
CA HIS A 189 -40.90 28.29 -8.48
C HIS A 189 -41.42 29.26 -9.53
N LYS A 190 -42.43 28.83 -10.30
CA LYS A 190 -43.06 29.66 -11.32
C LYS A 190 -44.18 30.53 -10.75
N LYS A 191 -44.28 31.76 -11.24
CA LYS A 191 -45.42 32.66 -11.09
C LYS A 191 -46.16 32.76 -12.44
N SER A 192 -47.42 33.19 -12.40
CA SER A 192 -48.22 33.38 -13.62
C SER A 192 -47.51 34.33 -14.59
N ALA A 193 -47.39 33.91 -15.85
CA ALA A 193 -46.74 34.65 -16.93
C ALA A 193 -47.45 34.36 -18.27
N PRO A 194 -47.43 35.29 -19.24
CA PRO A 194 -47.93 35.04 -20.59
C PRO A 194 -47.22 33.87 -21.27
N SER A 195 -47.88 33.23 -22.24
CA SER A 195 -47.29 32.14 -23.03
C SER A 195 -45.96 32.56 -23.66
N GLY A 196 -44.92 31.74 -23.54
CA GLY A 196 -43.56 32.04 -24.00
C GLY A 196 -42.71 32.87 -23.02
N MET A 197 -43.25 33.26 -21.86
CA MET A 197 -42.50 33.97 -20.81
C MET A 197 -42.37 33.12 -19.53
N ILE A 198 -41.33 33.41 -18.75
CA ILE A 198 -41.13 32.88 -17.41
C ILE A 198 -41.14 34.02 -16.38
N SER A 199 -41.79 33.77 -15.25
CA SER A 199 -41.78 34.62 -14.06
C SER A 199 -41.65 33.71 -12.84
N GLY A 200 -40.96 34.17 -11.79
CA GLY A 200 -40.70 33.37 -10.60
C GLY A 200 -39.25 33.43 -10.14
N ASN A 201 -38.78 32.37 -9.48
CA ASN A 201 -37.39 32.26 -9.07
C ASN A 201 -36.84 30.85 -9.25
N VAL A 202 -35.52 30.76 -9.43
CA VAL A 202 -34.77 29.52 -9.46
C VAL A 202 -33.75 29.52 -8.33
N THR A 203 -33.68 28.42 -7.60
CA THR A 203 -32.83 28.26 -6.42
C THR A 203 -31.95 27.03 -6.56
N LEU A 204 -30.64 27.19 -6.35
CA LEU A 204 -29.69 26.10 -6.20
C LEU A 204 -29.34 25.93 -4.72
N VAL A 205 -29.46 24.71 -4.21
CA VAL A 205 -29.06 24.36 -2.83
C VAL A 205 -27.63 23.81 -2.85
N ARG A 206 -26.72 24.45 -2.11
CA ARG A 206 -25.32 24.02 -1.94
C ARG A 206 -25.17 22.95 -0.84
N ASP A 207 -24.15 22.10 -0.96
CA ASP A 207 -23.84 21.02 0.00
C ASP A 207 -22.93 21.53 1.13
N LYS A 208 -22.93 20.85 2.30
CA LYS A 208 -22.19 21.30 3.50
C LYS A 208 -20.66 21.18 3.39
N GLU A 209 -20.15 20.30 2.53
CA GLU A 209 -18.72 19.95 2.43
C GLU A 209 -18.00 20.66 1.28
N GLU A 210 -18.58 21.76 0.76
CA GLU A 210 -18.04 22.42 -0.41
C GLU A 210 -16.79 23.27 -0.10
N THR A 211 -15.83 23.23 -1.03
CA THR A 211 -14.54 23.92 -0.99
C THR A 211 -14.66 25.42 -0.74
N ASP A 212 -13.59 26.01 -0.18
CA ASP A 212 -13.54 27.39 0.36
C ASP A 212 -13.91 28.53 -0.62
N THR A 213 -13.96 28.24 -1.92
CA THR A 213 -14.35 29.20 -2.99
C THR A 213 -15.12 28.50 -4.12
N GLY A 214 -16.10 29.18 -4.72
CA GLY A 214 -16.86 28.65 -5.86
C GLY A 214 -17.59 29.73 -6.67
N HIS A 215 -17.47 29.66 -8.00
CA HIS A 215 -18.24 30.51 -8.92
C HIS A 215 -19.32 29.70 -9.63
N TYR A 216 -20.56 30.18 -9.59
CA TYR A 216 -21.74 29.52 -10.13
C TYR A 216 -22.36 30.32 -11.25
N LEU A 217 -22.69 29.64 -12.34
CA LEU A 217 -23.29 30.25 -13.53
C LEU A 217 -24.57 29.52 -13.88
N PHE A 218 -25.65 30.27 -14.08
CA PHE A 218 -26.94 29.72 -14.49
C PHE A 218 -27.13 29.94 -15.99
N PHE A 219 -27.53 28.91 -16.74
CA PHE A 219 -27.70 28.97 -18.18
C PHE A 219 -29.05 28.41 -18.63
N TRP A 220 -29.50 28.83 -19.81
CA TRP A 220 -30.58 28.14 -20.51
C TRP A 220 -30.07 26.83 -21.13
N GLY A 221 -30.86 25.76 -21.04
CA GLY A 221 -30.53 24.42 -21.53
C GLY A 221 -31.50 23.92 -22.59
N LYS A 222 -30.95 23.25 -23.62
CA LYS A 222 -31.73 22.49 -24.62
C LYS A 222 -32.28 21.19 -24.05
N ASN A 223 -31.57 20.62 -23.07
CA ASN A 223 -31.90 19.40 -22.35
C ASN A 223 -31.18 19.42 -20.97
N LYS A 224 -31.29 18.34 -20.19
CA LYS A 224 -30.68 18.22 -18.86
C LYS A 224 -29.14 18.38 -18.81
N LYS A 225 -28.44 18.18 -19.94
CA LYS A 225 -26.97 18.16 -20.03
C LYS A 225 -26.38 19.29 -20.89
N THR A 226 -27.14 19.82 -21.84
CA THR A 226 -26.63 20.71 -22.90
C THR A 226 -27.16 22.12 -22.74
N ARG A 227 -26.26 23.12 -22.62
CA ARG A 227 -26.62 24.55 -22.60
C ARG A 227 -26.93 25.09 -24.00
N LEU A 228 -27.59 26.24 -24.07
CA LEU A 228 -27.68 27.07 -25.27
C LEU A 228 -26.40 27.90 -25.38
N GLU A 229 -25.50 27.53 -26.29
CA GLU A 229 -24.13 28.09 -26.35
C GLU A 229 -24.08 29.58 -26.69
N ASN A 230 -25.05 30.08 -27.46
CA ASN A 230 -25.10 31.45 -27.98
C ASN A 230 -25.72 32.46 -27.00
N LEU A 231 -25.97 32.08 -25.73
CA LEU A 231 -26.59 32.96 -24.74
C LEU A 231 -25.68 33.13 -23.51
N PRO A 232 -25.57 34.37 -22.97
CA PRO A 232 -24.83 34.62 -21.75
C PRO A 232 -25.49 33.95 -20.53
N PRO A 233 -24.77 33.79 -19.40
CA PRO A 233 -25.36 33.29 -18.17
C PRO A 233 -26.48 34.21 -17.67
N LEU A 234 -27.56 33.60 -17.20
CA LEU A 234 -28.72 34.23 -16.56
C LEU A 234 -28.35 34.96 -15.26
N ALA A 235 -27.42 34.37 -14.51
CA ALA A 235 -26.97 34.85 -13.22
C ALA A 235 -25.59 34.30 -12.92
N GLN A 236 -24.79 35.07 -12.19
CA GLN A 236 -23.50 34.65 -11.67
C GLN A 236 -23.47 34.82 -10.16
N PHE A 237 -22.97 33.82 -9.44
CA PHE A 237 -22.77 33.88 -8.00
C PHE A 237 -21.33 33.53 -7.66
N GLU A 238 -20.65 34.37 -6.91
CA GLU A 238 -19.31 34.12 -6.38
C GLU A 238 -19.43 33.90 -4.87
N VAL A 239 -18.95 32.78 -4.37
CA VAL A 239 -18.95 32.46 -2.94
C VAL A 239 -17.52 32.27 -2.49
N ASN A 240 -17.08 33.06 -1.51
CA ASN A 240 -15.75 32.96 -0.92
C ASN A 240 -15.83 32.93 0.61
N LYS A 241 -15.12 32.00 1.24
CA LYS A 241 -14.91 32.01 2.69
C LYS A 241 -13.67 32.84 3.02
N ILE A 242 -13.80 33.76 3.97
CA ILE A 242 -12.68 34.52 4.52
C ILE A 242 -12.55 34.25 6.02
N ARG A 243 -11.30 34.18 6.48
CA ARG A 243 -10.98 34.00 7.90
C ARG A 243 -10.75 35.36 8.53
N ASP A 244 -11.59 35.73 9.49
CA ASP A 244 -11.49 36.98 10.25
C ASP A 244 -11.20 36.64 11.72
N GLY A 245 -9.92 36.58 12.07
CA GLY A 245 -9.46 36.07 13.36
C GLY A 245 -9.76 34.59 13.56
N LEU A 246 -10.53 34.25 14.62
CA LEU A 246 -10.96 32.89 14.93
C LEU A 246 -12.27 32.48 14.22
N ASN A 247 -12.97 33.42 13.58
CA ASN A 247 -14.28 33.17 12.96
C ASN A 247 -14.19 33.11 11.43
N VAL A 248 -14.93 32.19 10.83
CA VAL A 248 -15.06 32.07 9.37
C VAL A 248 -16.32 32.81 8.92
N LYS A 249 -16.17 33.71 7.95
CA LYS A 249 -17.28 34.44 7.32
C LYS A 249 -17.40 34.01 5.86
N GLU A 250 -18.62 33.84 5.39
CA GLU A 250 -18.92 33.60 3.98
C GLU A 250 -19.34 34.91 3.30
N ILE A 251 -18.70 35.21 2.17
CA ILE A 251 -19.05 36.32 1.29
C ILE A 251 -19.72 35.73 0.04
N GLN A 252 -20.94 36.17 -0.25
CA GLN A 252 -21.66 35.85 -1.47
C GLN A 252 -21.86 37.12 -2.31
N VAL A 253 -21.32 37.12 -3.51
CA VAL A 253 -21.56 38.15 -4.53
C VAL A 253 -22.53 37.59 -5.56
N SER A 254 -23.64 38.28 -5.80
CA SER A 254 -24.61 37.92 -6.83
C SER A 254 -24.62 38.99 -7.92
N THR A 255 -24.33 38.59 -9.16
CA THR A 255 -24.30 39.46 -10.33
C THR A 255 -25.44 39.07 -11.26
N MET A 256 -26.43 39.95 -11.40
CA MET A 256 -27.63 39.72 -12.24
C MET A 256 -27.51 40.40 -13.61
N THR A 257 -26.80 41.54 -13.68
CA THR A 257 -26.41 42.24 -14.91
C THR A 257 -25.01 42.85 -14.71
N VAL A 258 -24.35 43.33 -15.77
CA VAL A 258 -23.01 43.97 -15.68
C VAL A 258 -22.99 45.17 -14.70
N MET A 259 -24.17 45.72 -14.37
CA MET A 259 -24.33 46.88 -13.48
C MET A 259 -24.96 46.55 -12.11
N ASP A 260 -25.52 45.34 -11.91
CA ASP A 260 -26.22 44.94 -10.68
C ASP A 260 -25.45 43.85 -9.93
N GLN A 261 -24.63 44.28 -8.95
CA GLN A 261 -23.94 43.41 -8.00
C GLN A 261 -24.52 43.58 -6.60
N LYS A 262 -24.88 42.47 -5.96
CA LYS A 262 -25.34 42.45 -4.57
C LYS A 262 -24.41 41.58 -3.73
N LEU A 263 -23.80 42.20 -2.72
CA LEU A 263 -22.91 41.58 -1.74
C LEU A 263 -23.71 41.17 -0.49
N GLN A 264 -23.53 39.93 -0.04
CA GLN A 264 -24.02 39.43 1.23
C GLN A 264 -22.86 38.84 2.02
N VAL A 265 -22.78 39.16 3.32
CA VAL A 265 -21.75 38.64 4.23
C VAL A 265 -22.46 38.04 5.43
N SER A 266 -22.13 36.79 5.79
CA SER A 266 -22.78 36.09 6.89
C SER A 266 -21.78 35.18 7.63
N PRO A 267 -21.94 34.95 8.96
CA PRO A 267 -21.23 33.89 9.66
C PRO A 267 -21.49 32.54 8.99
N GLU A 268 -20.49 31.63 8.96
CA GLU A 268 -20.62 30.34 8.28
C GLU A 268 -21.81 29.49 8.77
N GLU A 269 -22.15 29.59 10.06
CA GLU A 269 -23.29 28.87 10.65
C GLU A 269 -24.66 29.42 10.19
N ASP A 270 -24.73 30.72 9.88
CA ASP A 270 -25.95 31.44 9.49
C ASP A 270 -26.04 31.72 7.98
N ALA A 271 -25.04 31.34 7.19
CA ALA A 271 -24.97 31.64 5.76
C ALA A 271 -26.13 30.98 4.98
N ASP A 272 -26.86 31.76 4.18
CA ASP A 272 -27.94 31.24 3.34
C ASP A 272 -27.34 30.37 2.21
N ARG A 273 -27.45 29.05 2.38
CA ARG A 273 -26.89 28.04 1.45
C ARG A 273 -27.62 27.96 0.11
N LYS A 274 -28.57 28.87 -0.14
CA LYS A 274 -29.40 28.93 -1.34
C LYS A 274 -28.97 30.06 -2.25
N LEU A 275 -28.50 29.71 -3.44
CA LEU A 275 -28.27 30.67 -4.51
C LEU A 275 -29.58 30.91 -5.26
N LYS A 276 -30.21 32.07 -5.03
CA LYS A 276 -31.53 32.41 -5.57
C LYS A 276 -31.43 33.47 -6.66
N PHE A 277 -31.98 33.17 -7.84
CA PHE A 277 -32.18 34.12 -8.93
C PHE A 277 -33.68 34.35 -9.15
N GLU A 278 -34.10 35.62 -9.16
CA GLU A 278 -35.49 36.00 -9.48
C GLU A 278 -35.58 36.50 -10.92
N PHE A 279 -36.49 35.91 -11.69
CA PHE A 279 -36.73 36.33 -13.07
C PHE A 279 -37.43 37.68 -13.09
N PRO A 280 -36.95 38.64 -13.91
CA PRO A 280 -37.73 39.83 -14.24
C PRO A 280 -39.13 39.48 -14.75
N LYS A 281 -40.13 40.31 -14.43
CA LYS A 281 -41.57 40.04 -14.69
C LYS A 281 -41.94 39.72 -16.15
N LYS A 282 -41.05 39.99 -17.12
CA LYS A 282 -41.25 39.78 -18.56
C LYS A 282 -40.05 39.07 -19.21
N THR A 283 -39.53 38.02 -18.58
CA THR A 283 -38.40 37.27 -19.15
C THR A 283 -38.90 36.32 -20.24
N PHE A 284 -38.49 36.51 -21.48
CA PHE A 284 -38.80 35.58 -22.58
C PHE A 284 -37.99 34.29 -22.46
N ILE A 285 -38.64 33.15 -22.72
CA ILE A 285 -37.96 31.85 -22.83
C ILE A 285 -37.34 31.77 -24.22
N PRO A 286 -36.01 31.61 -24.36
CA PRO A 286 -35.38 31.51 -25.67
C PRO A 286 -35.87 30.29 -26.46
N ALA A 287 -35.90 30.40 -27.79
CA ALA A 287 -36.29 29.29 -28.66
C ALA A 287 -35.37 28.07 -28.42
N GLY A 288 -35.98 26.91 -28.12
CA GLY A 288 -35.28 25.67 -27.82
C GLY A 288 -34.82 25.50 -26.36
N ALA A 289 -35.12 26.44 -25.46
CA ALA A 289 -34.85 26.29 -24.03
C ALA A 289 -35.93 25.42 -23.35
N THR A 290 -35.54 24.30 -22.78
CA THR A 290 -36.43 23.39 -22.03
C THR A 290 -35.99 23.19 -20.57
N TYR A 291 -34.74 23.54 -20.24
CA TYR A 291 -34.17 23.45 -18.89
C TYR A 291 -33.47 24.74 -18.48
N ILE A 292 -33.31 24.94 -17.17
CA ILE A 292 -32.30 25.84 -16.60
C ILE A 292 -31.21 24.96 -15.99
N LEU A 293 -29.96 25.29 -16.28
CA LEU A 293 -28.78 24.54 -15.89
C LEU A 293 -27.90 25.37 -14.96
N ALA A 294 -27.32 24.75 -13.95
CA ALA A 294 -26.29 25.35 -13.11
C ALA A 294 -24.93 24.74 -13.44
N PHE A 295 -23.92 25.59 -13.57
CA PHE A 295 -22.52 25.24 -13.81
C PHE A 295 -21.66 25.80 -12.69
N VAL A 296 -20.55 25.13 -12.42
CA VAL A 296 -19.48 25.67 -11.56
C VAL A 296 -18.30 26.02 -12.44
N GLN A 297 -17.73 27.20 -12.20
CA GLN A 297 -16.53 27.68 -12.83
C GLN A 297 -15.45 27.85 -11.77
N GLN A 298 -14.24 27.35 -12.06
CA GLN A 298 -13.07 27.71 -11.28
C GLN A 298 -12.48 28.97 -11.92
N LYS A 299 -12.70 30.13 -11.30
CA LYS A 299 -12.15 31.41 -11.76
C LYS A 299 -10.78 31.58 -11.10
N PHE A 300 -9.72 31.54 -11.89
CA PHE A 300 -8.40 32.00 -11.44
C PHE A 300 -8.37 33.52 -11.56
N TRP A 301 -7.83 34.21 -10.55
CA TRP A 301 -7.87 35.67 -10.40
C TRP A 301 -7.16 36.48 -11.52
N PHE A 302 -6.57 35.82 -12.52
CA PHE A 302 -5.80 36.45 -13.60
C PHE A 302 -6.24 36.04 -15.03
N GLN A 303 -7.36 35.35 -15.22
CA GLN A 303 -7.84 35.00 -16.57
C GLN A 303 -8.95 35.95 -17.05
N GLU A 304 -8.67 36.74 -18.10
CA GLU A 304 -9.67 37.62 -18.75
C GLU A 304 -10.69 36.85 -19.62
N ASN A 305 -10.35 35.67 -20.14
CA ASN A 305 -11.25 34.86 -20.98
C ASN A 305 -11.61 33.52 -20.33
N ALA A 306 -12.52 33.57 -19.35
CA ALA A 306 -12.86 32.46 -18.46
C ALA A 306 -13.86 31.41 -19.07
N GLU A 307 -14.36 31.60 -20.28
CA GLU A 307 -15.45 30.76 -20.84
C GLU A 307 -15.06 29.32 -21.21
N ARG A 308 -13.77 28.96 -21.26
CA ARG A 308 -13.31 27.71 -21.88
C ARG A 308 -13.24 26.46 -20.97
N ARG A 309 -13.67 26.54 -19.70
CA ARG A 309 -13.57 25.40 -18.73
C ARG A 309 -14.85 25.11 -17.94
N LEU A 310 -16.02 25.25 -18.55
CA LEU A 310 -17.28 24.80 -17.92
C LEU A 310 -17.43 23.28 -18.07
N LYS A 311 -17.17 22.52 -17.00
CA LYS A 311 -17.56 21.09 -16.93
C LYS A 311 -19.09 20.99 -16.89
N GLY A 312 -19.67 19.92 -17.43
CA GLY A 312 -21.11 19.73 -17.59
C GLY A 312 -21.98 20.12 -16.36
N PRO A 313 -23.30 20.34 -16.54
CA PRO A 313 -24.12 20.98 -15.51
C PRO A 313 -24.17 20.18 -14.20
N ILE A 314 -23.91 20.86 -13.09
CA ILE A 314 -23.96 20.30 -11.72
C ILE A 314 -25.40 20.09 -11.23
N ALA A 315 -26.35 20.84 -11.81
CA ALA A 315 -27.77 20.70 -11.56
C ALA A 315 -28.58 21.18 -12.76
N ALA A 316 -29.82 20.68 -12.87
CA ALA A 316 -30.73 21.03 -13.93
C ALA A 316 -32.18 20.96 -13.45
N VAL A 317 -33.00 21.91 -13.85
CA VAL A 317 -34.45 21.93 -13.58
C VAL A 317 -35.22 22.12 -14.88
N SER A 318 -36.28 21.34 -15.05
CA SER A 318 -37.16 21.44 -16.24
C SER A 318 -38.01 22.68 -16.14
N ILE A 319 -38.14 23.40 -17.26
CA ILE A 319 -39.10 24.50 -17.36
C ILE A 319 -40.51 23.90 -17.39
N GLU A 320 -40.80 22.87 -18.18
CA GLU A 320 -42.17 22.36 -18.33
C GLU A 320 -42.70 21.55 -17.14
N ASP A 321 -41.83 20.78 -16.46
CA ASP A 321 -42.19 19.94 -15.31
C ASP A 321 -41.19 20.14 -14.16
N PRO A 322 -41.24 21.29 -13.45
CA PRO A 322 -40.30 21.63 -12.39
C PRO A 322 -40.25 20.61 -11.25
N ASP A 323 -41.40 20.00 -10.94
CA ASP A 323 -41.57 19.05 -9.83
C ASP A 323 -41.30 17.57 -10.20
N GLY A 324 -41.04 17.30 -11.49
CA GLY A 324 -40.81 15.96 -12.04
C GLY A 324 -42.02 15.03 -11.91
N SER A 325 -43.23 15.61 -11.87
CA SER A 325 -44.50 14.92 -11.64
C SER A 325 -44.75 13.82 -12.67
N ARG A 326 -44.49 14.08 -13.95
CA ARG A 326 -44.68 13.12 -15.05
C ARG A 326 -43.75 11.91 -14.94
N ASN A 327 -42.54 12.11 -14.42
CA ASN A 327 -41.56 11.03 -14.25
C ASN A 327 -41.85 10.18 -13.00
N LYS A 328 -42.39 10.80 -11.93
CA LYS A 328 -42.88 10.09 -10.75
C LYS A 328 -44.08 9.20 -11.07
N GLU A 329 -45.00 9.67 -11.90
CA GLU A 329 -46.15 8.87 -12.36
C GLU A 329 -45.73 7.69 -13.23
N LYS A 330 -44.80 7.88 -14.17
CA LYS A 330 -44.22 6.79 -14.98
C LYS A 330 -43.47 5.74 -14.13
N LYS A 331 -42.80 6.14 -13.05
CA LYS A 331 -42.18 5.19 -12.11
C LYS A 331 -43.23 4.46 -11.28
N LYS A 332 -44.27 5.15 -10.80
CA LYS A 332 -45.40 4.51 -10.09
C LYS A 332 -46.14 3.51 -10.96
N SER A 333 -46.34 3.79 -12.26
CA SER A 333 -46.98 2.84 -13.17
C SER A 333 -46.12 1.59 -13.39
N LYS A 334 -44.80 1.75 -13.60
CA LYS A 334 -43.85 0.61 -13.71
C LYS A 334 -43.77 -0.23 -12.44
N ILE A 335 -43.80 0.37 -11.26
CA ILE A 335 -43.80 -0.36 -9.98
C ILE A 335 -45.12 -1.15 -9.82
N LYS A 336 -46.27 -0.53 -10.15
CA LYS A 336 -47.57 -1.22 -10.15
C LYS A 336 -47.63 -2.37 -11.15
N GLU A 337 -46.96 -2.24 -12.30
CA GLU A 337 -46.87 -3.28 -13.31
C GLU A 337 -45.94 -4.44 -12.87
N GLY A 338 -44.80 -4.13 -12.26
CA GLY A 338 -43.90 -5.14 -11.67
C GLY A 338 -44.51 -5.90 -10.48
N LEU A 339 -45.34 -5.23 -9.68
CA LEU A 339 -46.07 -5.85 -8.56
C LEU A 339 -47.18 -6.82 -9.01
N LYS A 340 -47.69 -6.72 -10.26
CA LYS A 340 -48.66 -7.70 -10.79
C LYS A 340 -48.04 -9.08 -11.00
N ASN A 341 -46.72 -9.18 -11.15
CA ASN A 341 -46.01 -10.45 -11.35
C ASN A 341 -45.50 -11.08 -10.03
N PHE A 342 -45.68 -10.40 -8.89
CA PHE A 342 -45.33 -10.94 -7.58
C PHE A 342 -46.54 -11.70 -6.98
N SER A 343 -46.60 -13.00 -7.25
CA SER A 343 -47.54 -13.92 -6.62
C SER A 343 -46.85 -14.69 -5.48
N ILE A 344 -47.30 -14.48 -4.24
CA ILE A 344 -46.78 -15.13 -3.02
C ILE A 344 -47.03 -16.65 -3.00
N THR A 345 -47.84 -17.19 -3.90
CA THR A 345 -48.19 -18.61 -3.96
C THR A 345 -47.01 -19.50 -4.39
N GLN A 346 -46.01 -18.96 -5.09
CA GLN A 346 -44.83 -19.71 -5.56
C GLN A 346 -43.76 -19.97 -4.47
N PHE A 347 -43.85 -19.31 -3.32
CA PHE A 347 -42.85 -19.45 -2.24
C PHE A 347 -43.20 -20.47 -1.14
N LYS A 348 -44.37 -21.12 -1.19
CA LYS A 348 -44.84 -22.03 -0.13
C LYS A 348 -44.64 -23.53 -0.39
N SER A 349 -44.03 -23.96 -1.50
CA SER A 349 -43.95 -25.40 -1.86
C SER A 349 -42.56 -26.06 -1.79
N LYS A 350 -41.55 -25.43 -1.16
CA LYS A 350 -40.20 -26.04 -1.06
C LYS A 350 -39.59 -26.04 0.34
N SER A 351 -40.40 -26.32 1.35
CA SER A 351 -39.91 -26.76 2.64
C SER A 351 -40.55 -28.09 3.02
N VAL A 352 -39.70 -29.06 3.35
CA VAL A 352 -39.99 -30.37 3.97
C VAL A 352 -40.27 -31.53 2.99
N LEU A 353 -39.22 -32.32 2.73
CA LEU A 353 -39.23 -33.78 2.89
C LEU A 353 -37.78 -34.29 2.84
N SER A 354 -37.28 -34.64 4.02
CA SER A 354 -36.07 -35.43 4.26
C SER A 354 -36.39 -36.91 4.11
N GLN A 355 -35.60 -37.67 3.34
CA GLN A 355 -35.22 -39.05 3.70
C GLN A 355 -34.05 -39.56 2.85
N GLU A 356 -33.28 -40.45 3.50
CA GLU A 356 -31.95 -40.95 3.17
C GLU A 356 -31.85 -41.76 1.86
N LYS A 357 -30.71 -41.64 1.17
CA LYS A 357 -30.00 -42.79 0.59
C LYS A 357 -28.53 -42.46 0.30
N LYS A 358 -27.65 -43.34 0.78
CA LYS A 358 -26.22 -43.43 0.46
C LYS A 358 -26.04 -43.73 -1.04
N GLU A 359 -25.16 -42.99 -1.72
CA GLU A 359 -24.12 -43.49 -2.63
C GLU A 359 -23.23 -42.34 -3.16
N ASN A 360 -21.95 -42.68 -3.38
CA ASN A 360 -20.76 -41.89 -3.74
C ASN A 360 -20.91 -40.54 -4.47
N PRO A 361 -20.01 -39.55 -4.18
CA PRO A 361 -19.76 -38.44 -5.07
C PRO A 361 -18.34 -38.51 -5.68
N GLU A 362 -18.22 -39.09 -6.86
CA GLU A 362 -17.27 -38.59 -7.84
C GLU A 362 -18.07 -37.91 -8.96
N SER A 363 -17.63 -36.70 -9.29
CA SER A 363 -18.10 -35.81 -10.36
C SER A 363 -19.36 -34.96 -10.08
N ILE A 364 -19.16 -33.66 -10.39
CA ILE A 364 -20.15 -32.62 -10.64
C ILE A 364 -20.75 -31.95 -9.39
N PHE A 365 -20.09 -30.89 -8.92
CA PHE A 365 -20.76 -29.61 -8.60
C PHE A 365 -19.72 -28.46 -8.59
N GLN A 366 -19.58 -27.81 -9.75
CA GLN A 366 -19.37 -26.36 -9.81
C GLN A 366 -20.62 -25.73 -9.18
N GLY A 367 -20.48 -25.18 -7.98
CA GLY A 367 -21.57 -24.64 -7.20
C GLY A 367 -21.03 -23.75 -6.11
N GLU A 368 -20.99 -22.45 -6.42
CA GLU A 368 -20.62 -21.32 -5.58
C GLU A 368 -21.15 -21.46 -4.13
N ILE A 369 -20.26 -21.77 -3.18
CA ILE A 369 -20.56 -21.61 -1.75
C ILE A 369 -20.20 -20.16 -1.40
N THR A 370 -21.20 -19.30 -1.51
CA THR A 370 -21.22 -18.00 -0.85
C THR A 370 -21.39 -18.22 0.66
N LYS A 371 -20.25 -18.35 1.36
CA LYS A 371 -20.14 -17.98 2.78
C LYS A 371 -19.24 -16.76 2.88
N GLY A 372 -19.85 -15.63 3.21
CA GLY A 372 -19.17 -14.38 3.48
C GLY A 372 -18.25 -14.51 4.67
N THR A 373 -17.02 -14.91 4.41
CA THR A 373 -15.86 -14.46 5.18
C THR A 373 -15.05 -13.69 4.15
N LYS A 374 -15.00 -12.36 4.29
CA LYS A 374 -14.11 -11.54 3.46
C LYS A 374 -12.72 -12.18 3.59
N ILE A 375 -12.23 -12.78 2.51
CA ILE A 375 -10.82 -13.16 2.41
C ILE A 375 -10.09 -11.83 2.46
N ARG A 376 -9.46 -11.58 3.60
CA ARG A 376 -8.79 -10.34 3.95
C ARG A 376 -7.48 -10.34 3.17
N LYS A 377 -7.30 -9.36 2.30
CA LYS A 377 -6.05 -9.16 1.57
C LYS A 377 -5.04 -8.53 2.52
N GLY A 378 -4.06 -9.30 2.97
CA GLY A 378 -2.77 -8.70 3.32
C GLY A 378 -1.97 -8.47 2.03
N PRO A 379 -0.77 -7.90 2.13
CA PRO A 379 0.01 -7.53 0.96
C PRO A 379 0.45 -8.77 0.16
N ASP A 380 0.25 -8.74 -1.16
CA ASP A 380 0.37 -9.89 -2.09
C ASP A 380 1.76 -10.58 -2.04
N TRP A 381 2.78 -9.94 -1.46
CA TRP A 381 4.16 -10.44 -1.37
C TRP A 381 4.35 -11.64 -0.42
N ARG A 382 3.58 -11.74 0.67
CA ARG A 382 3.71 -12.88 1.61
C ARG A 382 3.26 -14.20 0.99
N ILE A 383 2.41 -14.13 -0.05
CA ILE A 383 1.92 -15.28 -0.80
C ILE A 383 2.93 -15.71 -1.88
N SER A 384 3.64 -14.75 -2.49
CA SER A 384 4.62 -15.03 -3.55
C SER A 384 5.98 -15.46 -3.02
N GLU A 385 6.46 -14.87 -1.91
CA GLU A 385 7.70 -15.23 -1.22
C GLU A 385 7.37 -15.92 0.11
N ASN A 386 7.02 -17.20 0.02
CA ASN A 386 6.52 -17.93 1.16
C ASN A 386 7.62 -18.44 2.10
N ARG A 387 8.91 -18.24 1.77
CA ARG A 387 10.04 -18.73 2.58
C ARG A 387 10.99 -17.59 2.92
N GLY A 388 11.39 -17.54 4.19
CA GLY A 388 12.40 -16.61 4.68
C GLY A 388 13.54 -17.34 5.36
N LEU A 389 14.76 -16.84 5.21
CA LEU A 389 15.92 -17.27 5.98
C LEU A 389 16.59 -16.04 6.59
N GLY A 390 16.95 -16.11 7.87
CA GLY A 390 17.67 -15.02 8.50
C GLY A 390 18.58 -15.40 9.65
N LEU A 391 19.29 -14.38 10.11
CA LEU A 391 20.31 -14.42 11.15
C LEU A 391 20.11 -13.25 12.10
N GLY A 392 20.39 -13.45 13.37
CA GLY A 392 20.14 -12.44 14.38
C GLY A 392 20.88 -12.66 15.68
N LEU A 393 20.72 -11.69 16.57
CA LEU A 393 21.22 -11.68 17.94
C LEU A 393 20.05 -11.91 18.88
N SER A 394 20.25 -12.82 19.83
CA SER A 394 19.32 -13.11 20.92
C SER A 394 19.93 -12.56 22.21
N PHE A 395 19.18 -11.71 22.91
CA PHE A 395 19.54 -11.14 24.20
C PHE A 395 18.64 -11.73 25.27
N SER A 396 19.21 -12.55 26.14
CA SER A 396 18.52 -13.27 27.21
C SER A 396 19.43 -13.34 28.43
N GLY A 397 19.07 -14.13 29.46
CA GLY A 397 20.02 -14.53 30.50
C GLY A 397 21.39 -15.02 29.97
N LEU A 398 21.45 -15.56 28.75
CA LEU A 398 22.68 -15.74 27.99
C LEU A 398 22.53 -15.23 26.54
N ASN A 399 23.41 -14.33 26.11
CA ASN A 399 23.41 -13.78 24.76
C ASN A 399 23.84 -14.82 23.70
N GLY A 400 23.12 -14.87 22.58
CA GLY A 400 23.32 -15.87 21.55
C GLY A 400 23.17 -15.34 20.13
N ILE A 401 23.51 -16.19 19.17
CA ILE A 401 23.21 -15.98 17.75
C ILE A 401 22.04 -16.89 17.41
N ALA A 402 21.05 -16.34 16.70
CA ALA A 402 19.89 -17.06 16.23
C ALA A 402 19.91 -17.14 14.71
N THR A 403 19.60 -18.31 14.16
CA THR A 403 19.23 -18.50 12.77
C THR A 403 17.76 -18.85 12.71
N PHE A 404 17.02 -18.26 11.79
CA PHE A 404 15.59 -18.49 11.68
C PHE A 404 15.16 -18.79 10.24
N TYR A 405 14.12 -19.60 10.13
CA TYR A 405 13.45 -19.96 8.90
C TYR A 405 11.97 -19.61 9.04
N ASP A 406 11.48 -18.75 8.16
CA ASP A 406 10.11 -18.27 8.15
C ASP A 406 9.35 -18.94 7.00
N TYR A 407 8.11 -19.35 7.26
CA TYR A 407 7.21 -19.88 6.25
C TYR A 407 5.87 -19.15 6.32
N ASN A 408 5.59 -18.31 5.33
CA ASN A 408 4.32 -17.60 5.24
C ASN A 408 3.23 -18.56 4.75
N LEU A 409 2.15 -18.69 5.52
CA LEU A 409 1.02 -19.57 5.22
C LEU A 409 -0.05 -18.86 4.39
N ASP A 410 -0.30 -17.60 4.75
CA ASP A 410 -1.21 -16.68 4.09
C ASP A 410 -0.73 -15.24 4.33
N ASP A 411 -1.55 -14.26 3.98
CA ASP A 411 -1.20 -12.85 4.03
C ASP A 411 -0.95 -12.34 5.46
N ASN A 412 -1.44 -13.05 6.49
CA ASN A 412 -1.39 -12.62 7.88
C ASN A 412 -0.82 -13.69 8.83
N GLN A 413 -0.40 -14.85 8.35
CA GLN A 413 0.03 -15.98 9.18
C GLN A 413 1.38 -16.52 8.74
N GLN A 414 2.26 -16.79 9.71
CA GLN A 414 3.61 -17.26 9.46
C GLN A 414 4.02 -18.31 10.50
N LEU A 415 4.69 -19.36 10.04
CA LEU A 415 5.44 -20.28 10.89
C LEU A 415 6.88 -19.81 10.98
N HIS A 416 7.35 -19.54 12.19
CA HIS A 416 8.72 -19.12 12.48
C HIS A 416 9.46 -20.23 13.21
N TYR A 417 10.53 -20.74 12.60
CA TYR A 417 11.43 -21.69 13.21
C TYR A 417 12.73 -21.00 13.57
N SER A 418 13.22 -21.20 14.79
CA SER A 418 14.46 -20.58 15.26
C SER A 418 15.37 -21.62 15.91
N LEU A 419 16.66 -21.54 15.56
CA LEU A 419 17.76 -22.22 16.22
C LEU A 419 18.67 -21.17 16.83
N GLU A 420 18.76 -21.15 18.16
CA GLU A 420 19.63 -20.26 18.92
C GLU A 420 20.82 -21.03 19.49
N LEU A 421 22.01 -20.47 19.34
CA LEU A 421 23.24 -20.98 19.90
C LEU A 421 23.87 -19.93 20.82
N THR A 422 24.17 -20.36 22.04
CA THR A 422 24.81 -19.56 23.07
C THR A 422 25.98 -20.32 23.65
N GLY A 423 27.11 -19.66 23.88
CA GLY A 423 28.32 -20.29 24.42
C GLY A 423 29.55 -19.39 24.36
N PRO A 424 30.70 -19.82 24.92
CA PRO A 424 31.96 -19.08 24.84
C PRO A 424 32.39 -18.77 23.39
N GLN A 425 32.06 -19.67 22.45
CA GLN A 425 32.32 -19.47 21.02
C GLN A 425 31.59 -18.25 20.46
N VAL A 426 30.35 -18.02 20.90
CA VAL A 426 29.50 -16.90 20.47
C VAL A 426 29.80 -15.62 21.26
N GLY A 427 30.20 -15.75 22.54
CA GLY A 427 30.57 -14.62 23.39
C GLY A 427 31.74 -13.79 22.84
N SER A 428 32.64 -14.41 22.08
CA SER A 428 33.74 -13.71 21.38
C SER A 428 33.23 -12.67 20.37
N THR A 429 32.13 -12.97 19.66
CA THR A 429 31.47 -12.07 18.71
C THR A 429 30.84 -10.87 19.42
N PHE A 430 30.16 -11.08 20.55
CA PHE A 430 29.57 -9.99 21.35
C PHE A 430 30.64 -9.07 21.96
N LYS A 431 31.77 -9.64 22.41
CA LYS A 431 32.94 -8.88 22.88
C LYS A 431 33.57 -8.05 21.75
N ALA A 432 33.73 -8.62 20.56
CA ALA A 432 34.24 -7.91 19.39
C ALA A 432 33.33 -6.76 18.96
N LEU A 433 32.02 -6.93 19.08
CA LEU A 433 31.01 -5.90 18.77
C LEU A 433 30.79 -4.87 19.89
N ARG A 434 31.50 -4.98 21.03
CA ARG A 434 31.34 -4.13 22.23
C ARG A 434 29.88 -4.05 22.73
N LEU A 435 29.09 -5.08 22.48
CA LEU A 435 27.69 -5.14 22.91
C LEU A 435 27.55 -5.54 24.38
N THR A 436 28.65 -5.93 25.03
CA THR A 436 28.67 -6.33 26.42
C THR A 436 29.97 -5.87 27.12
N GLU A 437 29.88 -5.41 28.36
CA GLU A 437 31.06 -5.09 29.18
C GLU A 437 31.85 -6.36 29.54
N GLU A 438 33.15 -6.19 29.82
CA GLU A 438 34.09 -7.25 30.23
C GLU A 438 33.61 -8.07 31.47
N SER A 439 32.65 -7.52 32.23
CA SER A 439 32.00 -8.14 33.40
C SER A 439 30.93 -9.19 33.06
N THR A 440 30.45 -9.24 31.81
CA THR A 440 29.50 -10.25 31.30
C THR A 440 30.19 -11.47 30.69
N ASN A 441 31.53 -11.54 30.80
CA ASN A 441 32.38 -12.60 30.25
C ASN A 441 31.84 -13.99 30.64
N MET A 442 31.28 -14.68 29.65
CA MET A 442 31.11 -16.14 29.64
C MET A 442 32.45 -16.88 29.61
N HIS A 443 33.57 -16.16 29.45
CA HIS A 443 34.90 -16.69 29.66
C HIS A 443 35.32 -16.51 31.12
N SER A 444 35.35 -17.64 31.82
CA SER A 444 36.12 -17.90 33.04
C SER A 444 35.82 -17.04 34.27
N ILE A 445 35.82 -17.68 35.43
CA ILE A 445 36.02 -17.04 36.73
C ILE A 445 37.51 -16.62 36.84
N ALA A 446 38.12 -16.15 35.75
CA ALA A 446 39.50 -15.69 35.73
C ALA A 446 39.53 -14.18 35.95
N MET A 447 38.99 -13.75 37.08
CA MET A 447 39.58 -12.58 37.73
C MET A 447 40.58 -13.11 38.73
N SER A 448 41.87 -12.89 38.42
CA SER A 448 43.02 -13.03 39.31
C SER A 448 43.46 -14.46 39.67
N GLY A 449 44.44 -14.99 38.95
CA GLY A 449 45.44 -15.94 39.49
C GLY A 449 45.01 -17.35 39.95
N SER A 450 43.72 -17.70 39.91
CA SER A 450 43.18 -18.92 40.56
C SER A 450 43.13 -20.19 39.68
N GLY A 451 43.12 -20.06 38.35
CA GLY A 451 43.04 -21.22 37.44
C GLY A 451 41.63 -21.81 37.26
N ASN A 452 40.58 -21.09 37.66
CA ASN A 452 39.18 -21.55 37.58
C ASN A 452 38.54 -21.26 36.21
N SER A 453 37.86 -22.24 35.63
CA SER A 453 37.10 -22.12 34.38
C SER A 453 35.64 -22.57 34.56
N LEU A 454 34.75 -21.89 33.85
CA LEU A 454 33.32 -22.21 33.78
C LEU A 454 32.87 -21.96 32.35
N GLU A 455 32.35 -23.00 31.71
CA GLU A 455 31.77 -22.94 30.38
C GLU A 455 30.31 -23.36 30.45
N ILE A 456 29.42 -22.52 29.92
CA ILE A 456 28.01 -22.83 29.77
C ILE A 456 27.64 -22.64 28.30
N ASN A 457 27.10 -23.69 27.70
CA ASN A 457 26.54 -23.65 26.35
C ASN A 457 25.05 -23.91 26.41
N ARG A 458 24.29 -23.29 25.51
CA ARG A 458 22.86 -23.50 25.36
C ARG A 458 22.48 -23.53 23.90
N THR A 459 21.62 -24.47 23.55
CA THR A 459 20.97 -24.57 22.25
C THR A 459 19.46 -24.54 22.47
N LEU A 460 18.77 -23.62 21.80
CA LEU A 460 17.31 -23.56 21.81
C LEU A 460 16.80 -23.81 20.40
N LEU A 461 15.87 -24.75 20.25
CA LEU A 461 15.11 -24.96 19.03
C LEU A 461 13.66 -24.58 19.31
N SER A 462 13.05 -23.75 18.48
CA SER A 462 11.68 -23.30 18.72
C SER A 462 10.88 -23.13 17.44
N ALA A 463 9.58 -23.40 17.53
CA ALA A 463 8.60 -23.17 16.47
C ALA A 463 7.47 -22.29 16.99
N THR A 464 7.24 -21.16 16.32
CA THR A 464 6.21 -20.18 16.65
C THR A 464 5.19 -20.09 15.52
N TYR A 465 3.92 -19.99 15.90
CA TYR A 465 2.87 -19.53 15.01
C TYR A 465 2.66 -18.03 15.21
N ARG A 466 2.79 -17.22 14.15
CA ARG A 466 2.67 -15.76 14.19
C ARG A 466 1.45 -15.29 13.40
N TRP A 467 0.78 -14.26 13.94
CA TRP A 467 -0.33 -13.54 13.33
C TRP A 467 0.03 -12.06 13.19
N PHE A 468 -0.07 -11.53 11.97
CA PHE A 468 0.20 -10.13 11.66
C PHE A 468 -1.05 -9.26 11.85
N VAL A 469 -0.83 -8.06 12.40
CA VAL A 469 -1.87 -7.06 12.67
C VAL A 469 -2.08 -6.19 11.42
N ASP A 470 -3.35 -5.86 11.17
CA ASP A 470 -3.82 -5.07 10.02
C ASP A 470 -3.61 -3.56 10.23
N ASP A 471 -3.17 -2.87 9.18
CA ASP A 471 -2.96 -1.42 9.08
C ASP A 471 -4.10 -0.55 9.58
N SER A 472 -5.33 -1.01 9.37
CA SER A 472 -6.54 -0.27 9.77
C SER A 472 -6.71 -0.16 11.28
N THR A 473 -5.99 -0.96 12.07
CA THR A 473 -6.17 -1.04 13.53
C THR A 473 -5.23 -0.11 14.31
N ILE A 474 -4.12 0.34 13.71
CA ILE A 474 -3.07 1.09 14.41
C ILE A 474 -2.69 2.34 13.62
N TRP A 475 -3.59 3.33 13.49
CA TRP A 475 -3.30 4.77 13.30
C TRP A 475 -2.11 5.13 12.36
N GLY A 476 -1.88 4.36 11.29
CA GLY A 476 -0.78 4.56 10.35
C GLY A 476 0.62 4.06 10.77
N ILE A 477 0.76 3.30 11.88
CA ILE A 477 1.97 2.52 12.19
C ILE A 477 1.82 1.16 11.47
N THR A 478 2.51 1.10 10.34
CA THR A 478 2.48 0.13 9.23
C THR A 478 2.58 -1.36 9.56
N GLU A 479 2.07 -2.15 8.60
CA GLU A 479 2.26 -3.56 8.30
C GLU A 479 3.55 -4.16 8.89
N GLY A 480 3.43 -5.33 9.49
CA GLY A 480 4.58 -6.09 10.02
C GLY A 480 4.59 -6.29 11.52
N LEU A 481 3.71 -5.61 12.28
CA LEU A 481 3.46 -5.97 13.68
C LEU A 481 2.82 -7.35 13.75
N TYR A 482 3.32 -8.19 14.65
CA TYR A 482 2.77 -9.51 14.89
C TYR A 482 2.75 -9.88 16.36
N TYR A 483 1.86 -10.81 16.68
CA TYR A 483 1.90 -11.57 17.92
C TYR A 483 1.82 -13.06 17.58
N GLY A 484 2.28 -13.91 18.48
CA GLY A 484 2.46 -15.32 18.22
C GLY A 484 2.61 -16.13 19.47
N ALA A 485 2.46 -17.43 19.32
CA ALA A 485 2.66 -18.40 20.38
C ALA A 485 3.34 -19.64 19.81
N GLY A 486 4.18 -20.27 20.61
CA GLY A 486 4.96 -21.41 20.17
C GLY A 486 5.51 -22.26 21.29
N VAL A 487 6.27 -23.26 20.87
CA VAL A 487 6.91 -24.23 21.75
C VAL A 487 8.36 -24.42 21.33
N GLY A 488 9.19 -24.87 22.26
CA GLY A 488 10.57 -25.17 21.97
C GLY A 488 11.20 -26.19 22.91
N LEU A 489 12.40 -26.60 22.51
CA LEU A 489 13.30 -27.50 23.23
C LEU A 489 14.58 -26.73 23.56
N GLY A 490 14.95 -26.74 24.83
CA GLY A 490 16.20 -26.18 25.31
C GLY A 490 17.13 -27.27 25.81
N TYR A 491 18.39 -27.20 25.38
CA TYR A 491 19.47 -28.04 25.89
C TYR A 491 20.61 -27.15 26.37
N ALA A 492 21.08 -27.39 27.60
CA ALA A 492 22.18 -26.64 28.18
C ALA A 492 23.24 -27.60 28.74
N THR A 493 24.51 -27.21 28.65
CA THR A 493 25.63 -27.93 29.25
C THR A 493 26.47 -26.98 30.08
N LEU A 494 26.91 -27.43 31.25
CA LEU A 494 27.82 -26.74 32.14
C LEU A 494 29.07 -27.60 32.33
N LYS A 495 30.24 -26.98 32.19
CA LYS A 495 31.53 -27.56 32.56
C LYS A 495 32.25 -26.60 33.48
N TYR A 496 32.63 -27.09 34.64
CA TYR A 496 33.33 -26.33 35.66
C TYR A 496 34.63 -27.04 36.04
N GLN A 497 35.71 -26.27 36.10
CA GLN A 497 36.99 -26.68 36.65
C GLN A 497 37.43 -25.59 37.63
N GLY A 498 37.60 -25.94 38.89
CA GLY A 498 38.03 -25.02 39.93
C GLY A 498 39.19 -25.55 40.74
N ARG A 499 39.92 -24.65 41.38
CA ARG A 499 40.95 -24.92 42.37
C ARG A 499 40.58 -24.20 43.65
N ASP A 500 40.68 -24.89 44.77
CA ASP A 500 40.59 -24.31 46.11
C ASP A 500 41.96 -24.45 46.79
N SER A 501 42.64 -23.32 46.98
CA SER A 501 43.95 -23.27 47.63
C SER A 501 43.78 -22.84 49.08
N THR A 502 44.00 -23.75 50.02
CA THR A 502 44.09 -23.41 51.44
C THR A 502 45.54 -23.13 51.78
N THR A 503 45.80 -21.91 52.27
CA THR A 503 47.11 -21.51 52.78
C THR A 503 46.99 -21.37 54.29
N SER A 504 47.78 -22.15 55.03
CA SER A 504 47.96 -21.94 56.46
C SER A 504 49.40 -21.50 56.70
N SER A 505 49.53 -20.39 57.43
CA SER A 505 50.80 -19.94 57.98
C SER A 505 50.68 -19.98 59.49
N SER A 506 51.64 -20.62 60.15
CA SER A 506 51.78 -20.56 61.60
C SER A 506 53.20 -20.14 61.93
N VAL A 507 53.30 -19.18 62.84
CA VAL A 507 54.57 -18.71 63.38
C VAL A 507 54.61 -19.15 64.84
N SER A 508 55.59 -19.97 65.19
CA SER A 508 55.87 -20.32 66.58
C SER A 508 57.36 -20.15 66.86
N ASP A 509 57.67 -19.25 67.78
CA ASP A 509 58.93 -18.79 68.40
C ASP A 509 60.27 -18.87 67.62
N GLU A 510 60.53 -19.86 66.75
CA GLU A 510 61.72 -19.90 65.87
C GLU A 510 61.50 -20.58 64.50
N THR A 511 60.27 -20.99 64.15
CA THR A 511 59.97 -21.63 62.86
C THR A 511 58.72 -21.08 62.21
N GLU A 512 58.85 -20.61 60.97
CA GLU A 512 57.74 -20.29 60.08
C GLU A 512 57.40 -21.51 59.22
N THR A 513 56.20 -22.05 59.38
CA THR A 513 55.69 -23.12 58.50
C THR A 513 54.62 -22.55 57.57
N PHE A 514 54.90 -22.64 56.27
CA PHE A 514 53.94 -22.35 55.21
C PHE A 514 53.47 -23.66 54.60
N ASN A 515 52.17 -23.94 54.69
CA ASN A 515 51.56 -25.08 54.01
C ASN A 515 50.52 -24.57 53.01
N SER A 516 50.64 -25.00 51.76
CA SER A 516 49.70 -24.70 50.69
C SER A 516 49.21 -26.00 50.07
N ASN A 517 47.93 -26.30 50.28
CA ASN A 517 47.25 -27.41 49.64
C ASN A 517 46.25 -26.86 48.62
N ALA A 518 46.35 -27.33 47.38
CA ALA A 518 45.42 -27.01 46.30
C ALA A 518 44.60 -28.26 45.94
N THR A 519 43.28 -28.18 46.08
CA THR A 519 42.35 -29.23 45.65
C THR A 519 41.70 -28.83 44.34
N GLU A 520 41.73 -29.71 43.34
CA GLU A 520 41.05 -29.49 42.06
C GLU A 520 39.63 -30.07 42.10
N TYR A 521 38.66 -29.31 41.59
CA TYR A 521 37.26 -29.66 41.50
C TYR A 521 36.82 -29.68 40.04
N PHE A 522 36.13 -30.74 39.64
CA PHE A 522 35.55 -30.88 38.31
C PHE A 522 34.07 -31.21 38.44
N HIS A 523 33.24 -30.47 37.70
CA HIS A 523 31.82 -30.77 37.61
C HIS A 523 31.31 -30.56 36.19
N SER A 524 30.41 -31.45 35.77
CA SER A 524 29.68 -31.32 34.50
C SER A 524 28.21 -31.57 34.75
N ALA A 525 27.37 -30.71 34.21
CA ALA A 525 25.93 -30.86 34.26
C ALA A 525 25.29 -30.59 32.89
N ASN A 526 24.16 -31.24 32.66
CA ASN A 526 23.33 -31.06 31.48
C ASN A 526 21.91 -30.72 31.94
N GLY A 527 21.23 -29.86 31.20
CA GLY A 527 19.82 -29.55 31.38
C GLY A 527 19.06 -29.75 30.08
N LEU A 528 17.88 -30.33 30.17
CA LEU A 528 16.94 -30.48 29.08
C LEU A 528 15.58 -29.93 29.51
N GLY A 529 14.95 -29.13 28.67
CA GLY A 529 13.63 -28.61 28.98
C GLY A 529 12.77 -28.35 27.76
N LEU A 530 11.47 -28.48 27.96
CA LEU A 530 10.45 -28.07 27.00
C LEU A 530 9.79 -26.80 27.50
N PHE A 531 9.68 -25.82 26.62
CA PHE A 531 9.18 -24.50 26.96
C PHE A 531 8.08 -24.05 26.02
N ALA A 532 7.18 -23.24 26.55
CA ALA A 532 6.23 -22.46 25.78
C ALA A 532 6.74 -21.02 25.69
N MET A 533 6.41 -20.35 24.58
CA MET A 533 6.80 -18.98 24.34
C MET A 533 5.65 -18.19 23.73
N LEU A 534 5.55 -16.92 24.11
CA LEU A 534 4.84 -15.93 23.32
C LEU A 534 5.87 -15.20 22.47
N ASP A 535 5.43 -14.60 21.37
CA ASP A 535 6.29 -13.85 20.46
C ASP A 535 5.53 -12.61 20.04
N ALA A 536 6.05 -11.43 20.35
CA ALA A 536 5.44 -10.18 19.92
C ALA A 536 6.53 -9.29 19.35
N GLY A 537 6.30 -8.75 18.17
CA GLY A 537 7.36 -8.06 17.47
C GLY A 537 6.91 -7.34 16.23
N TRP A 538 7.91 -6.83 15.53
CA TRP A 538 7.77 -6.21 14.23
C TRP A 538 8.73 -6.87 13.25
N GLN A 539 8.27 -7.09 12.04
CA GLN A 539 9.06 -7.60 10.92
C GLN A 539 8.85 -6.71 9.70
N GLY A 540 9.95 -6.21 9.13
CA GLY A 540 9.97 -5.40 7.92
C GLY A 540 9.51 -6.14 6.67
N LEU A 541 9.32 -5.38 5.60
CA LEU A 541 8.67 -5.81 4.37
C LEU A 541 9.68 -6.12 3.26
N GLU A 542 9.31 -7.07 2.39
CA GLU A 542 9.84 -7.36 1.03
C GLU A 542 11.35 -7.61 0.87
N ASN A 543 11.72 -8.68 0.15
CA ASN A 543 13.09 -9.06 -0.25
C ASN A 543 14.08 -9.26 0.92
N TYR A 544 14.38 -8.21 1.69
CA TYR A 544 15.23 -8.22 2.87
C TYR A 544 14.45 -7.63 4.04
N TYR A 545 14.27 -8.41 5.11
CA TYR A 545 13.51 -7.96 6.28
C TYR A 545 14.41 -7.79 7.50
N PHE A 546 14.08 -6.80 8.31
CA PHE A 546 14.58 -6.64 9.67
C PHE A 546 13.49 -7.06 10.65
N GLN A 547 13.84 -7.76 11.73
CA GLN A 547 12.89 -8.13 12.77
C GLN A 547 13.38 -7.73 14.16
N VAL A 548 12.43 -7.30 14.98
CA VAL A 548 12.59 -7.07 16.41
C VAL A 548 11.48 -7.82 17.11
N SER A 549 11.80 -8.72 18.04
CA SER A 549 10.77 -9.48 18.75
C SER A 549 11.12 -9.71 20.21
N LEU A 550 10.09 -9.64 21.06
CA LEU A 550 10.15 -9.99 22.47
C LEU A 550 9.48 -11.36 22.64
N GLN A 551 10.22 -12.29 23.22
CA GLN A 551 9.81 -13.69 23.38
C GLN A 551 9.85 -14.11 24.85
N PRO A 552 8.82 -13.74 25.66
CA PRO A 552 8.71 -14.26 27.01
C PRO A 552 8.43 -15.76 26.97
N SER A 553 9.23 -16.51 27.72
CA SER A 553 9.28 -17.97 27.63
C SER A 553 9.33 -18.60 29.02
N PHE A 554 8.66 -19.74 29.19
CA PHE A 554 8.62 -20.48 30.45
C PHE A 554 8.66 -21.99 30.21
N TYR A 555 9.38 -22.70 31.08
CA TYR A 555 9.40 -24.17 31.04
C TYR A 555 8.09 -24.73 31.57
N PHE A 556 7.52 -25.69 30.84
CA PHE A 556 6.48 -26.57 31.37
C PHE A 556 7.05 -27.95 31.75
N TYR A 557 8.26 -28.26 31.28
CA TYR A 557 9.07 -29.39 31.74
C TYR A 557 10.54 -28.99 31.73
N TYR A 558 11.26 -29.29 32.81
CA TYR A 558 12.69 -29.04 32.92
C TYR A 558 13.32 -30.08 33.85
N ASP A 559 14.44 -30.65 33.41
CA ASP A 559 15.25 -31.59 34.18
C ASP A 559 16.72 -31.21 34.03
N ASP A 560 17.44 -31.16 35.15
CA ASP A 560 18.89 -31.00 35.17
C ASP A 560 19.53 -31.92 36.21
N ASN A 561 20.81 -32.23 36.01
CA ASN A 561 21.60 -33.01 36.95
C ASN A 561 22.66 -32.16 37.67
N PHE A 562 22.39 -30.85 37.84
CA PHE A 562 23.33 -29.95 38.48
C PHE A 562 23.36 -30.18 39.99
N VAL A 563 24.55 -30.37 40.54
CA VAL A 563 24.74 -30.67 41.96
C VAL A 563 25.54 -29.54 42.60
N GLU A 564 24.87 -28.65 43.33
CA GLU A 564 25.51 -27.47 43.93
C GLU A 564 26.67 -27.82 44.89
N SER A 565 26.55 -28.92 45.64
CA SER A 565 27.58 -29.37 46.59
C SER A 565 28.89 -29.79 45.92
N SER A 566 28.88 -30.05 44.61
CA SER A 566 30.09 -30.36 43.83
C SER A 566 30.98 -29.14 43.57
N ILE A 567 30.48 -27.93 43.84
CA ILE A 567 31.20 -26.68 43.66
C ILE A 567 31.74 -26.17 45.01
N PRO A 568 33.04 -25.83 45.13
CA PRO A 568 33.63 -25.29 46.35
C PRO A 568 33.06 -23.90 46.70
N VAL A 569 33.09 -23.57 47.99
CA VAL A 569 32.53 -22.31 48.51
C VAL A 569 33.53 -21.14 48.37
N ASN A 570 34.83 -21.42 48.38
CA ASN A 570 35.88 -20.41 48.56
C ASN A 570 36.54 -19.92 47.26
N PRO A 571 36.82 -18.61 47.15
CA PRO A 571 35.88 -17.55 47.50
C PRO A 571 34.80 -17.44 46.41
N ASN A 572 33.53 -17.59 46.79
CA ASN A 572 32.34 -17.35 45.97
C ASN A 572 32.23 -18.15 44.66
N GLN A 573 32.93 -19.28 44.53
CA GLN A 573 32.87 -20.10 43.32
C GLN A 573 31.47 -20.71 43.15
N ARG A 574 30.93 -21.33 44.21
CA ARG A 574 29.58 -21.90 44.23
C ARG A 574 28.50 -20.89 43.85
N THR A 575 28.47 -19.74 44.51
CA THR A 575 27.46 -18.70 44.26
C THR A 575 27.52 -18.20 42.82
N THR A 576 28.73 -18.04 42.26
CA THR A 576 28.94 -17.63 40.86
C THR A 576 28.45 -18.68 39.87
N VAL A 577 28.78 -19.96 40.10
CA VAL A 577 28.35 -21.07 39.22
C VAL A 577 26.83 -21.24 39.27
N VAL A 578 26.23 -21.18 40.46
CA VAL A 578 24.78 -21.27 40.67
C VAL A 578 24.04 -20.11 39.99
N ASP A 579 24.50 -18.87 40.16
CA ASP A 579 23.90 -17.69 39.50
C ASP A 579 23.94 -17.81 37.97
N ARG A 580 25.11 -18.17 37.42
CA ARG A 580 25.27 -18.32 35.97
C ARG A 580 24.46 -19.49 35.41
N TRP A 581 24.38 -20.61 36.13
CA TRP A 581 23.52 -21.73 35.75
C TRP A 581 22.04 -21.33 35.80
N SER A 582 21.62 -20.56 36.80
CA SER A 582 20.27 -20.00 36.89
C SER A 582 19.94 -19.08 35.71
N LYS A 583 20.85 -18.18 35.33
CA LYS A 583 20.70 -17.33 34.12
C LYS A 583 20.58 -18.14 32.84
N ALA A 584 21.25 -19.30 32.75
CA ALA A 584 21.11 -20.20 31.60
C ALA A 584 19.67 -20.75 31.47
N LYS A 585 18.95 -20.88 32.59
CA LYS A 585 17.54 -21.29 32.64
C LYS A 585 16.58 -20.18 32.21
N ASP A 586 17.02 -18.92 32.17
CA ASP A 586 16.17 -17.83 31.67
C ASP A 586 16.11 -17.83 30.14
N LEU A 587 14.92 -18.17 29.64
CA LEU A 587 14.59 -18.26 28.23
C LEU A 587 13.96 -17.00 27.66
N THR A 588 13.57 -16.04 28.51
CA THR A 588 12.93 -14.81 28.03
C THR A 588 13.97 -13.98 27.29
N ARG A 589 13.64 -13.60 26.05
CA ARG A 589 14.63 -12.99 25.14
C ARG A 589 14.08 -11.88 24.28
N LEU A 590 14.97 -10.95 23.92
CA LEU A 590 14.80 -9.98 22.86
C LEU A 590 15.61 -10.46 21.64
N LEU A 591 14.95 -10.59 20.50
CA LEU A 591 15.54 -11.01 19.23
C LEU A 591 15.67 -9.80 18.30
N LEU A 592 16.86 -9.58 17.75
CA LEU A 592 17.12 -8.63 16.67
C LEU A 592 17.68 -9.41 15.48
N GLY A 593 17.02 -9.38 14.33
CA GLY A 593 17.41 -10.20 13.20
C GLY A 593 17.27 -9.51 11.85
N PHE A 594 18.00 -10.01 10.87
CA PHE A 594 17.88 -9.66 9.46
C PHE A 594 17.75 -10.94 8.64
N GLY A 595 16.96 -10.90 7.57
CA GLY A 595 16.73 -12.05 6.72
C GLY A 595 16.32 -11.68 5.30
N VAL A 596 16.15 -12.70 4.48
CA VAL A 596 15.78 -12.61 3.07
C VAL A 596 14.57 -13.49 2.82
N PHE A 597 13.57 -12.96 2.12
CA PHE A 597 12.42 -13.72 1.62
C PHE A 597 12.65 -14.14 0.16
N PHE A 598 12.15 -15.32 -0.24
CA PHE A 598 12.34 -15.90 -1.57
C PHE A 598 11.24 -16.89 -1.98
#